data_AF-A0A4R4KJH0-F1
#
_entry.id   AF-A0A4R4KJH0-F1
#
_cell.length_a   1.000
_cell.length_b   1.000
_cell.length_c   1.000
_cell.angle_alpha   90.00
_cell.angle_beta   90.00
_cell.angle_gamma   90.00
#
_symmetry.space_group_name_H-M   'P 1'
#
loop_
_entity.id
_entity.type
_entity.pdbx_description
1 polymer ?
#
loop_
_entity_poly.entity_id
_entity_poly.type
_entity_poly.pdbx_seq_one_letter_code
_entity_poly.pdbx_strand_id
1 'polypeptide(L)'
;MPLPRLIPAMFLSLVALFSLTPAFADDSTLTRSPEWAQSVEPKYNLFQMSPTLYRSALPDKSAVPLLEKLKVGTVITFLPESDANWLATPGIDQVQLPYRTNHVDDADVLKALRAIQTAEAKGPVLMHCKHGSDRTGLMAAMYRVVVQGWSKEDALNEMTQGGFGDSTHFKDGIRYMMKADVDKLRTALANGDCSTSPFAACSMKSWFKSAHIE
;
A
#
# COMPACT_ATOMS: atom_id res chain seq x y z
N MET A 1 -56.32 -31.98 71.24
CA MET A 1 -55.62 -30.67 71.22
C MET A 1 -54.15 -30.90 71.55
N PRO A 2 -53.23 -30.64 70.62
CA PRO A 2 -51.90 -30.21 71.01
C PRO A 2 -51.44 -28.96 70.23
N LEU A 3 -50.61 -28.18 70.91
CA LEU A 3 -49.85 -27.00 70.50
C LEU A 3 -48.42 -27.22 71.04
N PRO A 4 -47.34 -26.54 70.62
CA PRO A 4 -46.93 -25.97 69.33
C PRO A 4 -45.60 -26.55 68.79
N ARG A 5 -45.25 -26.04 67.61
CA ARG A 5 -43.97 -25.97 66.87
C ARG A 5 -42.68 -25.93 67.70
N LEU A 6 -41.66 -26.65 67.20
CA LEU A 6 -40.23 -26.29 67.24
C LEU A 6 -39.55 -26.88 65.99
N ILE A 7 -39.14 -26.00 65.07
CA ILE A 7 -38.34 -26.35 63.89
C ILE A 7 -36.87 -26.16 64.27
N PRO A 8 -36.00 -27.18 64.21
CA PRO A 8 -34.57 -26.97 64.28
C PRO A 8 -34.02 -26.71 62.87
N ALA A 9 -33.41 -25.54 62.77
CA ALA A 9 -32.20 -25.19 62.06
C ALA A 9 -31.55 -26.19 61.07
N MET A 10 -30.96 -25.54 60.05
CA MET A 10 -29.70 -25.91 59.41
C MET A 10 -29.84 -26.86 58.21
N PHE A 11 -29.72 -26.29 57.00
CA PHE A 11 -28.87 -26.76 55.90
C PHE A 11 -29.08 -25.83 54.68
N LEU A 12 -28.56 -24.60 54.77
CA LEU A 12 -28.26 -23.79 53.59
C LEU A 12 -26.76 -23.91 53.32
N SER A 13 -26.34 -25.03 52.73
CA SER A 13 -25.00 -25.17 52.15
C SER A 13 -25.08 -25.02 50.64
N LEU A 14 -24.92 -23.77 50.19
CA LEU A 14 -24.06 -23.37 49.09
C LEU A 14 -23.85 -24.40 47.95
N VAL A 15 -24.73 -24.39 46.95
CA VAL A 15 -24.44 -24.92 45.61
C VAL A 15 -24.67 -23.79 44.62
N ALA A 16 -23.70 -22.88 44.55
CA ALA A 16 -23.67 -21.78 43.57
C ALA A 16 -22.25 -21.61 43.02
N LEU A 17 -21.66 -22.70 42.56
CA LEU A 17 -20.40 -22.71 41.84
C LEU A 17 -20.55 -23.75 40.74
N PHE A 18 -21.10 -23.38 39.58
CA PHE A 18 -20.77 -23.92 38.27
C PHE A 18 -21.68 -23.28 37.21
N SER A 19 -21.45 -21.99 36.96
CA SER A 19 -21.85 -21.33 35.71
C SER A 19 -20.75 -20.36 35.31
N LEU A 20 -19.50 -20.83 35.36
CA LEU A 20 -18.42 -20.19 34.62
C LEU A 20 -18.61 -20.62 33.16
N THR A 21 -19.33 -19.80 32.40
CA THR A 21 -19.21 -19.84 30.94
C THR A 21 -17.72 -19.68 30.63
N PRO A 22 -17.06 -20.62 29.93
CA PRO A 22 -15.72 -20.38 29.44
C PRO A 22 -15.81 -19.16 28.52
N ALA A 23 -15.22 -18.04 28.96
CA ALA A 23 -14.92 -16.94 28.07
C ALA A 23 -13.84 -17.49 27.13
N PHE A 24 -14.25 -17.94 25.95
CA PHE A 24 -13.33 -18.10 24.85
C PHE A 24 -12.79 -16.70 24.58
N ALA A 25 -11.52 -16.46 24.95
CA ALA A 25 -10.77 -15.39 24.35
C ALA A 25 -10.84 -15.65 22.85
N ASP A 26 -11.51 -14.76 22.12
CA ASP A 26 -11.48 -14.75 20.68
C ASP A 26 -10.01 -14.55 20.33
N ASP A 27 -9.35 -15.64 19.94
CA ASP A 27 -7.96 -15.63 19.50
C ASP A 27 -8.01 -14.94 18.15
N SER A 28 -8.07 -13.60 18.19
CA SER A 28 -8.05 -12.73 17.03
C SER A 28 -6.66 -12.86 16.44
N THR A 29 -6.42 -13.97 15.76
CA THR A 29 -5.44 -14.03 14.68
C THR A 29 -5.73 -12.79 13.85
N LEU A 30 -4.77 -11.84 13.83
CA LEU A 30 -4.86 -10.60 13.07
C LEU A 30 -5.03 -10.99 11.60
N THR A 31 -6.28 -11.23 11.21
CA THR A 31 -6.61 -11.74 9.90
C THR A 31 -6.38 -10.58 8.97
N ARG A 32 -5.35 -10.72 8.12
CA ARG A 32 -4.99 -9.71 7.14
C ARG A 32 -6.24 -9.28 6.38
N SER A 33 -6.50 -7.98 6.33
CA SER A 33 -7.66 -7.48 5.60
C SER A 33 -7.61 -7.94 4.12
N PRO A 34 -8.72 -8.43 3.54
CA PRO A 34 -8.75 -8.84 2.15
C PRO A 34 -8.54 -7.68 1.17
N GLU A 35 -8.81 -6.43 1.57
CA GLU A 35 -8.57 -5.25 0.72
C GLU A 35 -7.10 -4.85 0.64
N TRP A 36 -6.28 -5.33 1.57
CA TRP A 36 -4.84 -5.09 1.53
C TRP A 36 -4.18 -5.89 0.42
N ALA A 37 -2.97 -5.49 0.06
CA ALA A 37 -2.20 -6.16 -0.98
C ALA A 37 -1.98 -7.64 -0.57
N GLN A 38 -2.19 -8.59 -1.47
CA GLN A 38 -2.08 -10.02 -1.17
C GLN A 38 -0.70 -10.57 -1.53
N SER A 39 -0.12 -11.42 -0.69
CA SER A 39 1.22 -11.97 -0.92
C SER A 39 1.22 -12.89 -2.14
N VAL A 40 2.17 -12.69 -3.05
CA VAL A 40 2.36 -13.49 -4.27
C VAL A 40 3.66 -14.28 -4.20
N GLU A 41 4.76 -13.60 -3.86
CA GLU A 41 6.07 -14.24 -3.72
C GLU A 41 6.84 -13.59 -2.56
N PRO A 42 6.85 -14.22 -1.37
CA PRO A 42 7.50 -13.70 -0.18
C PRO A 42 8.99 -13.41 -0.37
N LYS A 43 9.71 -14.17 -1.21
CA LYS A 43 11.15 -13.96 -1.46
C LYS A 43 11.46 -12.53 -1.88
N TYR A 44 10.58 -11.92 -2.68
CA TYR A 44 10.76 -10.56 -3.20
C TYR A 44 9.90 -9.54 -2.48
N ASN A 45 9.25 -9.89 -1.36
CA ASN A 45 8.23 -9.04 -0.76
C ASN A 45 7.18 -8.63 -1.81
N LEU A 46 6.82 -9.54 -2.73
CA LEU A 46 5.94 -9.26 -3.86
C LEU A 46 4.48 -9.44 -3.45
N PHE A 47 3.71 -8.36 -3.58
CA PHE A 47 2.28 -8.34 -3.26
C PHE A 47 1.47 -7.79 -4.42
N GLN A 48 0.26 -8.29 -4.58
CA GLN A 48 -0.74 -7.81 -5.52
C GLN A 48 -1.66 -6.79 -4.85
N MET A 49 -1.67 -5.55 -5.31
CA MET A 49 -2.53 -4.47 -4.78
C MET A 49 -3.87 -4.39 -5.50
N SER A 50 -3.87 -4.69 -6.80
CA SER A 50 -5.05 -4.73 -7.69
C SER A 50 -4.82 -5.80 -8.77
N PRO A 51 -5.81 -6.11 -9.62
CA PRO A 51 -5.59 -6.99 -10.77
C PRO A 51 -4.45 -6.55 -11.70
N THR A 52 -4.11 -5.26 -11.72
CA THR A 52 -3.14 -4.63 -12.63
C THR A 52 -1.94 -3.99 -11.93
N LEU A 53 -1.86 -4.02 -10.60
CA LEU A 53 -0.76 -3.39 -9.86
C LEU A 53 -0.17 -4.34 -8.81
N TYR A 54 1.15 -4.50 -8.90
CA TYR A 54 1.99 -5.24 -7.97
C TYR A 54 3.01 -4.32 -7.32
N ARG A 55 3.42 -4.65 -6.10
CA ARG A 55 4.49 -3.98 -5.35
C ARG A 55 5.53 -4.99 -4.87
N SER A 56 6.81 -4.63 -4.88
CA SER A 56 7.87 -5.52 -4.35
C SER A 56 9.09 -4.81 -3.76
N ALA A 57 9.97 -5.60 -3.14
CA ALA A 57 11.39 -5.32 -2.98
C ALA A 57 12.13 -5.51 -4.33
N LEU A 58 13.45 -5.27 -4.34
CA LEU A 58 14.28 -5.42 -5.54
C LEU A 58 14.29 -6.89 -5.99
N PRO A 59 13.75 -7.21 -7.19
CA PRO A 59 13.82 -8.55 -7.73
C PRO A 59 15.21 -8.89 -8.27
N ASP A 60 15.40 -10.14 -8.67
CA ASP A 60 16.59 -10.61 -9.39
C ASP A 60 16.18 -11.31 -10.70
N LYS A 61 17.16 -11.80 -11.47
CA LYS A 61 16.91 -12.50 -12.74
C LYS A 61 15.95 -13.69 -12.62
N SER A 62 15.89 -14.35 -11.46
CA SER A 62 15.00 -15.49 -11.24
C SER A 62 13.54 -15.07 -11.01
N ALA A 63 13.25 -13.78 -10.85
CA ALA A 63 11.88 -13.26 -10.83
C ALA A 63 11.26 -13.14 -12.23
N VAL A 64 12.07 -13.10 -13.30
CA VAL A 64 11.58 -12.85 -14.67
C VAL A 64 10.47 -13.83 -15.10
N PRO A 65 10.60 -15.17 -14.93
CA PRO A 65 9.52 -16.10 -15.31
C PRO A 65 8.22 -15.86 -14.53
N LEU A 66 8.33 -15.40 -13.28
CA LEU A 66 7.17 -15.03 -12.48
C LEU A 66 6.51 -13.76 -13.04
N LEU A 67 7.28 -12.74 -13.42
CA LEU A 67 6.75 -11.53 -14.04
C LEU A 67 6.04 -11.82 -15.37
N GLU A 68 6.60 -12.70 -16.20
CA GLU A 68 5.97 -13.17 -17.43
C GLU A 68 4.66 -13.92 -17.17
N LYS A 69 4.63 -14.80 -16.16
CA LYS A 69 3.41 -15.51 -15.74
C LYS A 69 2.33 -14.55 -15.26
N LEU A 70 2.71 -13.51 -14.54
CA LEU A 70 1.82 -12.43 -14.08
C LEU A 70 1.48 -11.44 -15.21
N LYS A 71 2.09 -11.60 -16.39
CA LYS A 71 1.93 -10.73 -17.56
C LYS A 71 2.27 -9.27 -17.27
N VAL A 72 3.27 -9.03 -16.41
CA VAL A 72 3.75 -7.68 -16.11
C VAL A 72 4.31 -7.07 -17.38
N GLY A 73 3.70 -5.98 -17.85
CA GLY A 73 4.13 -5.23 -19.04
C GLY A 73 5.04 -4.05 -18.71
N THR A 74 5.09 -3.61 -17.44
CA THR A 74 5.95 -2.49 -17.03
C THR A 74 6.49 -2.70 -15.62
N VAL A 75 7.78 -2.42 -15.44
CA VAL A 75 8.45 -2.36 -14.14
C VAL A 75 8.89 -0.93 -13.85
N ILE A 76 8.45 -0.40 -12.71
CA ILE A 76 8.76 0.93 -12.21
C ILE A 76 9.71 0.80 -11.02
N THR A 77 10.91 1.38 -11.13
CA THR A 77 11.87 1.41 -10.03
C THR A 77 12.00 2.80 -9.43
N PHE A 78 12.02 2.86 -8.10
CA PHE A 78 12.29 4.08 -7.32
C PHE A 78 13.77 4.19 -6.90
N LEU A 79 14.63 3.35 -7.48
CA LEU A 79 16.08 3.35 -7.25
C LEU A 79 16.82 4.20 -8.30
N PRO A 80 17.95 4.84 -7.92
CA PRO A 80 18.85 5.47 -8.90
C PRO A 80 19.56 4.46 -9.79
N GLU A 81 19.66 3.19 -9.37
CA GLU A 81 20.12 2.10 -10.21
C GLU A 81 19.01 1.63 -11.16
N SER A 82 19.39 1.31 -12.41
CA SER A 82 18.49 0.76 -13.42
C SER A 82 18.35 -0.76 -13.25
N ASP A 83 17.19 -1.29 -13.61
CA ASP A 83 16.89 -2.72 -13.60
C ASP A 83 17.49 -3.50 -14.78
N ALA A 84 18.13 -2.82 -15.72
CA ALA A 84 18.67 -3.42 -16.95
C ALA A 84 19.64 -4.60 -16.70
N ASN A 85 20.24 -4.68 -15.51
CA ASN A 85 21.14 -5.77 -15.13
C ASN A 85 20.40 -7.10 -14.84
N TRP A 86 19.15 -7.06 -14.38
CA TRP A 86 18.34 -8.23 -14.02
C TRP A 86 17.12 -8.41 -14.94
N LEU A 87 16.61 -7.31 -15.50
CA LEU A 87 15.45 -7.26 -16.38
C LEU A 87 15.90 -6.86 -17.80
N ALA A 88 16.39 -7.85 -18.56
CA ALA A 88 16.77 -7.66 -19.97
C ALA A 88 15.72 -8.24 -20.95
N THR A 89 14.55 -8.61 -20.44
CA THR A 89 13.51 -9.33 -21.17
C THR A 89 12.80 -8.42 -22.16
N PRO A 90 12.74 -8.78 -23.46
CA PRO A 90 11.91 -8.06 -24.43
C PRO A 90 10.42 -8.11 -24.03
N GLY A 91 9.73 -6.97 -24.13
CA GLY A 91 8.28 -6.89 -23.85
C GLY A 91 7.90 -6.44 -22.45
N ILE A 92 8.88 -6.16 -21.57
CA ILE A 92 8.65 -5.50 -20.28
C ILE A 92 9.30 -4.12 -20.32
N ASP A 93 8.47 -3.07 -20.32
CA ASP A 93 8.93 -1.69 -20.29
C ASP A 93 9.56 -1.38 -18.92
N GLN A 94 10.67 -0.65 -18.92
CA GLN A 94 11.35 -0.19 -17.70
C GLN A 94 11.18 1.31 -17.52
N VAL A 95 10.69 1.72 -16.35
CA VAL A 95 10.49 3.13 -15.99
C VAL A 95 11.26 3.44 -14.72
N GLN A 96 12.21 4.37 -14.82
CA GLN A 96 13.07 4.75 -13.70
C GLN A 96 12.63 6.09 -13.10
N LEU A 97 12.20 6.09 -11.84
CA LEU A 97 11.71 7.26 -11.10
C LEU A 97 12.41 7.40 -9.75
N PRO A 98 13.71 7.73 -9.73
CA PRO A 98 14.46 7.81 -8.49
C PRO A 98 14.01 9.03 -7.68
N TYR A 99 13.75 8.82 -6.39
CA TYR A 99 13.51 9.90 -5.43
C TYR A 99 14.09 9.54 -4.06
N ARG A 100 14.29 10.56 -3.21
CA ARG A 100 14.85 10.38 -1.86
C ARG A 100 13.73 10.40 -0.83
N THR A 101 13.74 9.45 0.10
CA THR A 101 12.68 9.29 1.11
C THR A 101 12.62 10.47 2.08
N ASN A 102 13.76 11.06 2.40
CA ASN A 102 13.85 12.25 3.24
C ASN A 102 13.42 13.56 2.54
N HIS A 103 13.17 13.51 1.23
CA HIS A 103 12.74 14.68 0.45
C HIS A 103 11.79 14.26 -0.67
N VAL A 104 10.62 13.76 -0.28
CA VAL A 104 9.51 13.51 -1.19
C VAL A 104 8.62 14.75 -1.30
N ASP A 105 8.23 15.09 -2.51
CA ASP A 105 7.26 16.15 -2.79
C ASP A 105 6.09 15.67 -3.66
N ASP A 106 5.13 16.57 -3.89
CA ASP A 106 3.94 16.27 -4.68
C ASP A 106 4.28 15.96 -6.14
N ALA A 107 5.38 16.48 -6.68
CA ALA A 107 5.78 16.21 -8.05
C ALA A 107 6.28 14.77 -8.22
N ASP A 108 7.03 14.25 -7.25
CA ASP A 108 7.45 12.84 -7.20
C ASP A 108 6.24 11.91 -7.16
N VAL A 109 5.29 12.19 -6.27
CA VAL A 109 4.06 11.39 -6.14
C VAL A 109 3.25 11.43 -7.42
N LEU A 110 2.99 12.61 -7.96
CA LEU A 110 2.22 12.74 -9.20
C LEU A 110 2.91 12.07 -10.39
N LYS A 111 4.24 12.13 -10.47
CA LYS A 111 5.01 11.45 -11.52
C LYS A 111 4.88 9.93 -11.41
N ALA A 112 4.98 9.38 -10.20
CA ALA A 112 4.79 7.96 -9.95
C ALA A 112 3.35 7.50 -10.27
N LEU A 113 2.33 8.22 -9.78
CA LEU A 113 0.93 7.87 -10.01
C LEU A 113 0.56 7.92 -11.50
N ARG A 114 1.04 8.93 -12.25
CA ARG A 114 0.83 8.98 -13.71
C ARG A 114 1.52 7.84 -14.44
N ALA A 115 2.75 7.51 -14.05
CA ALA A 115 3.48 6.40 -14.65
C ALA A 115 2.73 5.08 -14.43
N ILE A 116 2.20 4.85 -13.22
CA ILE A 116 1.37 3.69 -12.90
C ILE A 116 0.12 3.68 -13.78
N GLN A 117 -0.70 4.74 -13.80
CA GLN A 117 -1.94 4.78 -14.59
C GLN A 117 -1.70 4.58 -16.10
N THR A 118 -0.64 5.20 -16.63
CA THR A 118 -0.27 5.06 -18.05
C THR A 118 0.17 3.64 -18.37
N ALA A 119 0.87 2.98 -17.45
CA ALA A 119 1.34 1.62 -17.62
C ALA A 119 0.21 0.59 -17.42
N GLU A 120 -0.68 0.81 -16.45
CA GLU A 120 -1.87 -0.04 -16.21
C GLU A 120 -2.79 -0.10 -17.43
N ALA A 121 -2.85 0.97 -18.25
CA ALA A 121 -3.58 0.98 -19.52
C ALA A 121 -3.02 0.02 -20.57
N LYS A 122 -1.76 -0.43 -20.42
CA LYS A 122 -1.09 -1.38 -21.32
C LYS A 122 -1.03 -2.80 -20.75
N GLY A 123 -1.11 -2.94 -19.43
CA GLY A 123 -1.09 -4.22 -18.74
C GLY A 123 -0.64 -4.10 -17.28
N PRO A 124 -0.49 -5.24 -16.58
CA PRO A 124 -0.04 -5.24 -15.20
C PRO A 124 1.32 -4.56 -14.97
N VAL A 125 1.42 -3.83 -13.87
CA VAL A 125 2.58 -3.01 -13.49
C VAL A 125 3.18 -3.55 -12.21
N LEU A 126 4.50 -3.64 -12.16
CA LEU A 126 5.24 -3.85 -10.91
C LEU A 126 5.95 -2.57 -10.52
N MET A 127 5.75 -2.08 -9.30
CA MET A 127 6.60 -1.02 -8.72
C MET A 127 7.47 -1.55 -7.59
N HIS A 128 8.73 -1.12 -7.52
CA HIS A 128 9.64 -1.57 -6.47
C HIS A 128 10.68 -0.54 -6.05
N CYS A 129 11.32 -0.83 -4.92
CA CYS A 129 12.51 -0.15 -4.44
C CYS A 129 13.50 -1.21 -3.93
N LYS A 130 14.34 -0.90 -2.93
CA LYS A 130 15.29 -1.86 -2.37
C LYS A 130 14.59 -2.93 -1.52
N HIS A 131 13.83 -2.50 -0.51
CA HIS A 131 13.16 -3.40 0.45
C HIS A 131 11.64 -3.53 0.22
N GLY A 132 11.06 -2.67 -0.63
CA GLY A 132 9.63 -2.68 -0.92
C GLY A 132 8.73 -2.10 0.18
N SER A 133 9.28 -1.72 1.34
CA SER A 133 8.53 -1.13 2.46
C SER A 133 8.53 0.40 2.46
N ASP A 134 9.67 1.04 2.21
CA ASP A 134 9.84 2.49 2.38
C ASP A 134 9.30 3.30 1.18
N ARG A 135 10.11 3.50 0.12
CA ARG A 135 9.68 4.23 -1.09
C ARG A 135 8.42 3.65 -1.73
N THR A 136 8.45 2.35 -1.98
CA THR A 136 7.29 1.64 -2.53
C THR A 136 6.08 1.73 -1.61
N GLY A 137 6.27 1.70 -0.28
CA GLY A 137 5.16 1.82 0.66
C GLY A 137 4.49 3.18 0.57
N LEU A 138 5.28 4.26 0.49
CA LEU A 138 4.73 5.60 0.30
C LEU A 138 3.95 5.72 -1.01
N MET A 139 4.52 5.30 -2.14
CA MET A 139 3.84 5.39 -3.43
C MET A 139 2.60 4.49 -3.49
N ALA A 140 2.65 3.30 -2.87
CA ALA A 140 1.49 2.43 -2.71
C ALA A 140 0.38 3.10 -1.90
N ALA A 141 0.72 3.71 -0.75
CA ALA A 141 -0.24 4.38 0.10
C ALA A 141 -0.84 5.62 -0.60
N MET A 142 -0.04 6.39 -1.32
CA MET A 142 -0.54 7.50 -2.14
C MET A 142 -1.43 7.02 -3.29
N TYR A 143 -1.14 5.86 -3.89
CA TYR A 143 -2.04 5.25 -4.87
C TYR A 143 -3.38 4.87 -4.24
N ARG A 144 -3.39 4.23 -3.06
CA ARG A 144 -4.63 3.91 -2.32
C ARG A 144 -5.49 5.18 -2.10
N VAL A 145 -4.88 6.25 -1.62
CA VAL A 145 -5.59 7.48 -1.25
C VAL A 145 -6.05 8.28 -2.47
N VAL A 146 -5.14 8.53 -3.43
CA VAL A 146 -5.40 9.42 -4.57
C VAL A 146 -6.21 8.73 -5.65
N VAL A 147 -5.87 7.47 -5.99
CA VAL A 147 -6.48 6.73 -7.11
C VAL A 147 -7.65 5.88 -6.64
N GLN A 148 -7.52 5.15 -5.53
CA GLN A 148 -8.57 4.24 -5.04
C GLN A 148 -9.52 4.88 -4.02
N GLY A 149 -9.28 6.13 -3.62
CA GLY A 149 -10.18 6.87 -2.74
C GLY A 149 -10.13 6.45 -1.26
N TRP A 150 -9.12 5.69 -0.83
CA TRP A 150 -8.99 5.29 0.56
C TRP A 150 -8.78 6.49 1.48
N SER A 151 -9.15 6.33 2.75
CA SER A 151 -8.74 7.25 3.79
C SER A 151 -7.21 7.21 3.96
N LYS A 152 -6.63 8.29 4.49
CA LYS A 152 -5.19 8.31 4.78
C LYS A 152 -4.86 7.28 5.86
N GLU A 153 -5.76 7.13 6.81
CA GLU A 153 -5.66 6.21 7.95
C GLU A 153 -5.58 4.76 7.46
N ASP A 154 -6.47 4.33 6.57
CA ASP A 154 -6.49 2.96 6.04
C ASP A 154 -5.25 2.66 5.21
N ALA A 155 -4.82 3.63 4.38
CA ALA A 155 -3.61 3.49 3.60
C ALA A 155 -2.35 3.43 4.48
N LEU A 156 -2.30 4.21 5.57
CA LEU A 156 -1.22 4.16 6.56
C LEU A 156 -1.22 2.85 7.36
N ASN A 157 -2.41 2.33 7.71
CA ASN A 157 -2.56 1.03 8.35
C ASN A 157 -2.02 -0.08 7.46
N GLU A 158 -2.40 -0.11 6.17
CA GLU A 158 -1.82 -1.05 5.22
C GLU A 158 -0.29 -0.86 5.13
N MET A 159 0.19 0.37 4.97
CA MET A 159 1.63 0.64 4.81
C MET A 159 2.48 0.13 5.98
N THR A 160 1.97 0.26 7.21
CA THR A 160 2.72 -0.04 8.43
C THR A 160 2.46 -1.44 8.99
N GLN A 161 1.26 -1.98 8.80
CA GLN A 161 0.83 -3.26 9.36
C GLN A 161 0.62 -4.34 8.30
N GLY A 162 0.75 -4.00 7.01
CA GLY A 162 0.58 -4.91 5.87
C GLY A 162 1.70 -5.94 5.68
N GLY A 163 2.59 -6.13 6.65
CA GLY A 163 3.60 -7.20 6.60
C GLY A 163 4.69 -6.99 5.55
N PHE A 164 4.94 -5.75 5.11
CA PHE A 164 5.94 -5.43 4.10
C PHE A 164 7.38 -5.33 4.64
N GLY A 165 7.57 -5.62 5.93
CA GLY A 165 8.83 -5.46 6.66
C GLY A 165 8.86 -4.21 7.54
N ASP A 166 9.63 -4.28 8.62
CA ASP A 166 9.82 -3.16 9.54
C ASP A 166 10.82 -2.17 8.94
N SER A 167 10.40 -0.92 8.78
CA SER A 167 11.32 0.14 8.39
C SER A 167 11.24 1.25 9.42
N THR A 168 12.37 1.52 10.06
CA THR A 168 12.60 2.74 10.85
C THR A 168 12.41 4.03 10.03
N HIS A 169 12.24 3.89 8.71
CA HIS A 169 12.13 4.92 7.70
C HIS A 169 10.70 5.31 7.30
N PHE A 170 9.65 4.65 7.81
CA PHE A 170 8.27 5.08 7.54
C PHE A 170 7.99 6.53 7.96
N LYS A 171 8.77 7.07 8.89
CA LYS A 171 8.55 8.41 9.48
C LYS A 171 8.42 9.51 8.43
N ASP A 172 9.23 9.49 7.38
CA ASP A 172 9.17 10.54 6.34
C ASP A 172 7.96 10.36 5.43
N GLY A 173 7.62 9.12 5.04
CA GLY A 173 6.41 8.82 4.28
C GLY A 173 5.13 9.15 5.05
N ILE A 174 5.04 8.76 6.33
CA ILE A 174 3.93 9.12 7.22
C ILE A 174 3.83 10.64 7.33
N ARG A 175 4.94 11.34 7.58
CA ARG A 175 4.95 12.81 7.67
C ARG A 175 4.44 13.47 6.39
N TYR A 176 4.85 12.97 5.23
CA TYR A 176 4.35 13.46 3.95
C TYR A 176 2.84 13.21 3.82
N MET A 177 2.36 11.99 4.02
CA MET A 177 0.94 11.63 3.90
C MET A 177 0.04 12.49 4.79
N MET A 178 0.46 12.74 6.03
CA MET A 178 -0.30 13.58 6.95
C MET A 178 -0.43 15.02 6.44
N LYS A 179 0.59 15.55 5.76
CA LYS A 179 0.60 16.92 5.22
C LYS A 179 -0.01 17.06 3.82
N ALA A 180 0.00 15.99 3.03
CA ALA A 180 -0.41 16.02 1.63
C ALA A 180 -1.88 16.46 1.47
N ASP A 181 -2.14 17.39 0.56
CA ASP A 181 -3.49 17.81 0.20
C ASP A 181 -4.02 16.88 -0.91
N VAL A 182 -4.85 15.91 -0.51
CA VAL A 182 -5.30 14.83 -1.39
C VAL A 182 -6.14 15.37 -2.54
N ASP A 183 -6.98 16.38 -2.30
CA ASP A 183 -7.86 16.92 -3.32
C ASP A 183 -7.07 17.73 -4.35
N LYS A 184 -6.04 18.46 -3.91
CA LYS A 184 -5.08 19.08 -4.85
C LYS A 184 -4.31 18.05 -5.66
N LEU A 185 -3.87 16.94 -5.04
CA LEU A 185 -3.19 15.87 -5.76
C LEU A 185 -4.11 15.21 -6.80
N ARG A 186 -5.37 14.94 -6.46
CA ARG A 186 -6.36 14.41 -7.42
C ARG A 186 -6.60 15.38 -8.57
N THR A 187 -6.76 16.66 -8.27
CA THR A 187 -6.96 17.72 -9.28
C THR A 187 -5.74 17.82 -10.20
N ALA A 188 -4.53 17.89 -9.64
CA ALA A 188 -3.29 17.94 -10.41
C ALA A 188 -3.06 16.68 -11.24
N LEU A 189 -3.44 15.51 -10.73
CA LEU A 189 -3.37 14.25 -11.47
C LEU A 189 -4.33 14.26 -12.67
N ALA A 190 -5.58 14.69 -12.47
CA ALA A 190 -6.60 14.77 -13.50
C ALA A 190 -6.26 15.80 -14.60
N ASN A 191 -5.70 16.95 -14.21
CA ASN A 191 -5.32 18.02 -15.13
C ASN A 191 -3.99 17.78 -15.85
N GLY A 192 -3.17 16.84 -15.36
CA GLY A 192 -1.82 16.61 -15.87
C GLY A 192 -0.76 17.60 -15.34
N ASP A 193 -1.07 18.37 -14.30
CA ASP A 193 -0.17 19.36 -13.71
C ASP A 193 0.96 18.69 -12.95
N CYS A 194 2.24 18.96 -13.26
CA CYS A 194 3.33 18.21 -12.64
C CYS A 194 3.48 18.40 -11.13
N SER A 195 2.84 19.38 -10.51
CA SER A 195 2.84 19.60 -9.06
C SER A 195 1.51 20.22 -8.63
N THR A 196 1.20 20.17 -7.34
CA THR A 196 0.10 20.91 -6.72
C THR A 196 0.40 22.40 -6.56
N SER A 197 1.67 22.81 -6.71
CA SER A 197 2.07 24.21 -6.69
C SER A 197 1.69 24.92 -7.99
N PRO A 198 1.00 26.07 -7.93
CA PRO A 198 0.62 26.84 -9.13
C PRO A 198 1.84 27.40 -9.89
N PHE A 199 3.03 27.36 -9.29
CA PHE A 199 4.27 27.83 -9.90
C PHE A 199 5.07 26.72 -10.61
N ALA A 200 4.58 25.47 -10.63
CA ALA A 200 5.27 24.39 -11.32
C ALA A 200 5.04 24.47 -12.83
N ALA A 201 6.05 24.97 -13.56
CA ALA A 201 6.04 25.29 -14.99
C ALA A 201 5.89 24.11 -15.98
N CYS A 202 5.46 22.96 -15.51
CA CYS A 202 5.64 21.69 -16.20
C CYS A 202 4.39 21.29 -17.04
N SER A 203 3.26 22.00 -16.85
CA SER A 203 2.10 21.99 -17.76
C SER A 203 2.37 22.70 -19.11
N MET A 204 3.45 23.49 -19.24
CA MET A 204 3.76 24.16 -20.51
C MET A 204 4.22 23.20 -21.62
N LYS A 205 4.81 22.04 -21.30
CA LYS A 205 5.43 21.18 -22.32
C LYS A 205 4.42 20.39 -23.17
N SER A 206 3.23 20.08 -22.65
CA SER A 206 2.15 19.48 -23.47
C SER A 206 1.46 20.54 -24.33
N TRP A 207 1.29 21.75 -23.79
CA TRP A 207 0.70 22.89 -24.51
C TRP A 207 1.54 23.34 -25.70
N PHE A 208 2.87 23.43 -25.54
CA PHE A 208 3.79 23.71 -26.65
C PHE A 208 3.86 22.59 -27.71
N LYS A 209 3.55 21.34 -27.35
CA LYS A 209 3.50 20.23 -28.32
C LYS A 209 2.24 20.27 -29.17
N SER A 210 1.11 20.72 -28.62
CA SER A 210 -0.14 20.89 -29.36
C SER A 210 -0.15 22.15 -30.24
N ALA A 211 0.65 23.16 -29.90
CA ALA A 211 0.72 24.43 -30.63
C ALA A 211 1.66 24.42 -31.86
N HIS A 212 2.39 23.33 -32.11
CA HIS A 212 3.31 23.18 -33.25
C HIS A 212 2.89 22.09 -34.25
N ILE A 213 1.59 21.83 -34.35
CA ILE A 213 1.03 21.14 -35.53
C ILE A 213 0.47 22.23 -36.44
N GLU A 214 1.32 22.70 -37.35
CA GLU A 214 0.93 23.31 -38.63
C GLU A 214 1.82 22.73 -39.73
#